data_AF-A0A3M3W5B8-F1
#
_entry.id   AF-A0A3M3W5B8-F1
#
_cell.length_a   1.000
_cell.length_b   1.000
_cell.length_c   1.000
_cell.angle_alpha   90.00
_cell.angle_beta   90.00
_cell.angle_gamma   90.00
#
_symmetry.space_group_name_H-M   'P 1'
#
loop_
_entity.id
_entity.type
_entity.pdbx_description
1 polymer ?
#
loop_
_entity_poly.entity_id
_entity_poly.type
_entity_poly.pdbx_seq_one_letter_code
_entity_poly.pdbx_strand_id
1 'polypeptide(L)'
;MAVVAETAQRVCVMYAGQAVEVGQVPGLFEVPAHPYSEALLAAIPEHSMGAERLATLPGMVPGRYDRPQGCLLSPRCPYVRDNCRTERPSLDPKAHSLARCFYPLNQEVA
;
A
#
# COMPACT_ATOMS: atom_id res chain seq x y z
N MET A 1 12.33 -1.30 -5.43
CA MET A 1 11.50 -2.20 -6.27
C MET A 1 11.97 -2.23 -7.75
N ALA A 2 13.22 -1.86 -8.06
CA ALA A 2 13.68 -1.69 -9.45
C ALA A 2 13.59 -2.96 -10.31
N VAL A 3 14.09 -4.10 -9.81
CA VAL A 3 14.02 -5.38 -10.53
C VAL A 3 12.58 -5.79 -10.88
N VAL A 4 11.62 -5.51 -10.00
CA VAL A 4 10.21 -5.86 -10.22
C VAL A 4 9.60 -5.00 -11.31
N ALA A 5 9.92 -3.69 -11.33
CA ALA A 5 9.43 -2.77 -12.35
C ALA A 5 9.96 -3.09 -13.76
N GLU A 6 11.18 -3.63 -13.87
CA GLU A 6 11.81 -3.96 -15.15
C GLU A 6 11.39 -5.32 -15.73
N THR A 7 10.96 -6.26 -14.88
CA THR A 7 10.79 -7.68 -15.30
C THR A 7 9.36 -8.20 -15.22
N ALA A 8 8.52 -7.61 -14.35
CA ALA A 8 7.17 -8.12 -14.10
C ALA A 8 6.10 -7.35 -14.88
N GLN A 9 5.13 -8.08 -15.42
CA GLN A 9 3.94 -7.49 -16.05
C GLN A 9 2.85 -7.19 -15.01
N ARG A 10 2.88 -7.89 -13.87
CA ARG A 10 1.89 -7.77 -12.80
C ARG A 10 2.55 -7.97 -11.43
N VAL A 11 2.14 -7.17 -10.46
CA VAL A 11 2.71 -7.15 -9.11
C VAL A 11 1.61 -7.39 -8.09
N CYS A 12 1.94 -8.19 -7.06
CA CYS A 12 1.12 -8.37 -5.87
C CYS A 12 1.90 -7.84 -4.66
N VAL A 13 1.43 -6.74 -4.09
CA VAL A 13 1.98 -6.16 -2.87
C VAL A 13 1.30 -6.82 -1.69
N MET A 14 2.11 -7.34 -0.76
CA MET A 14 1.63 -8.05 0.43
C MET A 14 1.99 -7.31 1.72
N TYR A 15 1.09 -7.35 2.70
CA TYR A 15 1.33 -6.86 4.06
C TYR A 15 0.75 -7.83 5.09
N ALA A 16 1.55 -8.19 6.11
CA ALA A 16 1.15 -9.07 7.22
C ALA A 16 0.46 -10.38 6.79
N GLY A 17 0.85 -10.93 5.63
CA GLY A 17 0.31 -12.15 5.04
C GLY A 17 -0.95 -11.98 4.17
N GLN A 18 -1.31 -10.75 3.80
CA GLN A 18 -2.43 -10.47 2.89
C GLN A 18 -1.97 -9.72 1.65
N ALA A 19 -2.51 -10.07 0.49
CA ALA A 19 -2.43 -9.23 -0.70
C ALA A 19 -3.22 -7.93 -0.44
N VAL A 20 -2.53 -6.80 -0.42
CA VAL A 20 -3.11 -5.48 -0.16
C VAL A 20 -3.31 -4.67 -1.42
N GLU A 21 -2.50 -4.91 -2.45
CA GLU A 21 -2.69 -4.33 -3.77
C GLU A 21 -2.18 -5.26 -4.86
N VAL A 22 -2.92 -5.37 -5.96
CA VAL A 22 -2.55 -6.19 -7.12
C VAL A 22 -2.84 -5.42 -8.40
N GLY A 23 -1.83 -5.14 -9.21
CA GLY A 23 -1.96 -4.32 -10.42
C GLY A 23 -0.93 -4.66 -11.48
N GLN A 24 -1.13 -4.12 -12.69
CA GLN A 24 -0.15 -4.22 -13.76
C GLN A 24 0.94 -3.14 -13.62
N VAL A 25 2.11 -3.44 -14.18
CA VAL A 25 3.17 -2.45 -14.39
C VAL A 25 2.91 -1.75 -15.73
N PRO A 26 3.12 -0.42 -15.86
CA PRO A 26 3.66 0.51 -14.86
C PRO A 26 2.62 1.09 -13.89
N GLY A 27 1.31 0.89 -14.13
CA GLY A 27 0.24 1.60 -13.42
C GLY A 27 0.27 1.53 -11.88
N LEU A 28 0.67 0.39 -11.29
CA LEU A 28 0.81 0.28 -9.83
C LEU A 28 1.92 1.18 -9.26
N PHE A 29 2.99 1.42 -10.02
CA PHE A 29 4.12 2.27 -9.62
C PHE A 29 3.81 3.75 -9.79
N GLU A 30 3.03 4.10 -10.81
CA GLU A 30 2.66 5.50 -11.11
C GLU A 30 1.52 5.99 -10.21
N VAL A 31 0.52 5.14 -9.98
CA VAL A 31 -0.72 5.52 -9.30
C VAL A 31 -1.12 4.46 -8.26
N PRO A 32 -0.31 4.27 -7.19
CA PRO A 32 -0.58 3.28 -6.15
C PRO A 32 -1.90 3.58 -5.43
N ALA A 33 -2.78 2.57 -5.34
CA ALA A 33 -4.07 2.73 -4.67
C ALA A 33 -3.97 2.58 -3.15
N HIS A 34 -3.11 1.69 -2.66
CA HIS A 34 -3.03 1.36 -1.25
C HIS A 34 -1.94 2.17 -0.55
N PRO A 35 -2.20 2.78 0.63
CA PRO A 35 -1.20 3.57 1.36
C PRO A 35 0.11 2.86 1.67
N TYR A 36 0.07 1.53 1.79
CA TYR A 36 1.29 0.73 1.94
C TYR A 36 2.15 0.72 0.67
N SER A 37 1.54 0.61 -0.51
CA SER A 37 2.26 0.65 -1.79
C SER A 37 2.90 2.01 -1.99
N GLU A 38 2.18 3.10 -1.71
CA GLU A 38 2.72 4.47 -1.70
C GLU A 38 3.94 4.57 -0.78
N ALA A 39 3.84 4.09 0.47
CA ALA A 39 4.94 4.14 1.41
C ALA A 39 6.17 3.33 0.95
N LEU A 40 5.97 2.18 0.29
CA LEU A 40 7.06 1.39 -0.29
C LEU A 40 7.74 2.11 -1.46
N LEU A 41 6.97 2.82 -2.29
CA LEU A 41 7.50 3.60 -3.40
C LEU A 41 8.25 4.83 -2.89
N ALA A 42 7.72 5.53 -1.87
CA ALA A 42 8.38 6.67 -1.25
C ALA A 42 9.71 6.30 -0.57
N ALA A 43 9.87 5.05 -0.13
CA ALA A 43 11.10 4.54 0.46
C ALA A 43 12.19 4.16 -0.58
N ILE A 44 11.91 4.31 -1.89
CA ILE A 44 12.86 4.06 -2.96
C ILE A 44 13.88 5.22 -3.02
N PRO A 45 15.20 4.96 -3.01
CA PRO A 45 16.23 6.00 -2.99
C PRO A 45 16.10 7.04 -4.09
N GLU A 46 15.77 6.62 -5.31
CA GLU A 46 15.58 7.49 -6.47
C GLU A 46 14.42 8.48 -6.27
N HIS A 47 13.42 8.14 -5.45
CA HIS A 47 12.30 9.02 -5.09
C HIS A 47 12.60 9.93 -3.89
N SER A 48 13.74 9.73 -3.22
CA SER A 48 14.17 10.49 -2.04
C SER A 48 15.42 11.33 -2.32
N MET A 49 15.70 11.66 -3.58
CA MET A 49 16.85 12.48 -3.99
C MET A 49 16.86 13.82 -3.25
N GLY A 50 17.90 14.04 -2.43
CA GLY A 50 18.05 15.26 -1.62
C GLY A 50 17.48 15.19 -0.20
N ALA A 51 16.84 14.10 0.20
CA ALA A 51 16.43 13.88 1.58
C ALA A 51 17.60 13.34 2.42
N GLU A 52 17.79 13.85 3.65
CA GLU A 52 18.79 13.31 4.58
C GLU A 52 18.49 11.86 4.98
N ARG A 53 17.22 11.44 4.91
CA ARG A 53 16.75 10.09 5.25
C ARG A 53 15.61 9.67 4.32
N LEU A 54 15.55 8.37 4.04
CA LEU A 54 14.46 7.76 3.29
C LEU A 54 13.14 7.87 4.07
N ALA A 55 12.04 8.03 3.34
CA ALA A 55 10.71 7.95 3.92
C ALA A 55 10.51 6.57 4.55
N THR A 56 9.99 6.55 5.79
CA THR A 56 9.69 5.30 6.50
C THR A 56 8.26 5.35 7.01
N LEU A 57 7.55 4.23 6.88
CA LEU A 57 6.23 4.10 7.49
C LEU A 57 6.42 3.82 8.99
N PRO A 58 5.99 4.71 9.90
CA PRO A 58 6.29 4.60 11.32
C PRO A 58 5.63 3.37 11.95
N GLY A 59 6.15 2.95 13.10
CA GLY A 59 5.64 1.81 13.88
C GLY A 59 6.14 0.44 13.41
N MET A 60 5.70 -0.61 14.12
CA MET A 60 6.12 -2.00 13.89
C MET A 60 5.04 -2.79 13.14
N VAL A 61 5.45 -3.69 12.24
CA VAL A 61 4.51 -4.63 11.59
C VAL A 61 3.80 -5.47 12.67
N PRO A 62 2.46 -5.57 12.65
CA PRO A 62 1.75 -6.39 13.62
C PRO A 62 2.20 -7.86 13.57
N GLY A 63 2.46 -8.43 14.75
CA GLY A 63 2.69 -9.86 14.90
C GLY A 63 1.43 -10.68 14.59
N ARG A 64 1.54 -12.01 14.53
CA ARG A 64 0.39 -12.89 14.27
C ARG A 64 -0.71 -12.74 15.32
N TYR A 65 -0.33 -12.57 16.59
CA TYR A 65 -1.23 -12.49 17.74
C TYR A 65 -1.76 -11.08 17.99
N ASP A 66 -1.06 -10.05 17.50
CA ASP A 66 -1.38 -8.63 17.72
C ASP A 66 -2.01 -7.97 16.49
N ARG A 67 -2.67 -8.76 15.63
CA ARG A 67 -3.29 -8.22 14.42
C ARG A 67 -4.49 -7.34 14.79
N PRO A 68 -4.62 -6.16 14.17
CA PRO A 68 -5.80 -5.33 14.38
C PRO A 68 -7.06 -6.05 13.87
N GLN A 69 -8.20 -5.68 14.46
CA GLN A 69 -9.50 -6.23 14.11
C GLN A 69 -9.85 -5.88 12.65
N GLY A 70 -9.77 -4.58 12.31
CA GLY A 70 -10.00 -4.08 10.97
C GLY A 70 -8.82 -4.25 10.01
N CYS A 71 -8.60 -3.25 9.16
CA CYS A 71 -7.48 -3.21 8.21
C CYS A 71 -6.14 -3.47 8.92
N LEU A 72 -5.33 -4.40 8.38
CA LEU A 72 -4.04 -4.75 8.98
C LEU A 72 -3.04 -3.58 9.00
N LEU A 73 -3.18 -2.62 8.09
CA LEU A 73 -2.35 -1.41 8.07
C LEU A 73 -2.85 -0.34 9.04
N SER A 74 -4.08 -0.42 9.57
CA SER A 74 -4.70 0.68 10.34
C SER A 74 -3.83 1.28 11.47
N PRO A 75 -2.98 0.54 12.21
CA PRO A 75 -2.13 1.13 13.24
C PRO A 75 -0.97 1.99 12.68
N ARG A 76 -0.63 1.83 11.40
CA ARG A 76 0.49 2.48 10.72
C ARG A 76 0.09 3.32 9.51
N CYS A 77 -1.17 3.23 9.09
CA CYS A 77 -1.69 3.95 7.95
C CYS A 77 -1.84 5.44 8.30
N PRO A 78 -1.20 6.37 7.57
CA PRO A 78 -1.36 7.81 7.82
C PRO A 78 -2.77 8.32 7.47
N TYR A 79 -3.51 7.57 6.65
CA TYR A 79 -4.87 7.89 6.21
C TYR A 79 -5.96 7.07 6.92
N VAL A 80 -5.65 6.50 8.10
CA VAL A 80 -6.60 5.68 8.86
C VAL A 80 -7.85 6.48 9.24
N ARG A 81 -9.02 5.86 9.09
CA ARG A 81 -10.30 6.37 9.60
C ARG A 81 -10.96 5.33 10.51
N ASP A 82 -12.07 5.68 11.14
CA ASP A 82 -12.68 4.84 12.18
C ASP A 82 -13.09 3.44 11.69
N ASN A 83 -13.73 3.34 10.52
CA ASN A 83 -14.09 2.04 9.93
C ASN A 83 -12.88 1.15 9.61
N CYS A 84 -11.71 1.73 9.31
CA CYS A 84 -10.48 0.97 9.07
C CYS A 84 -10.03 0.20 10.33
N ARG A 85 -10.44 0.64 11.53
CA ARG A 85 -10.05 0.01 12.80
C ARG A 85 -10.95 -1.16 13.16
N THR A 86 -12.22 -1.11 12.76
CA THR A 86 -13.24 -2.09 13.14
C THR A 86 -13.53 -3.13 12.06
N GLU A 87 -13.38 -2.76 10.77
CA GLU A 87 -13.77 -3.60 9.64
C GLU A 87 -12.61 -3.91 8.71
N ARG A 88 -12.68 -5.09 8.07
CA ARG A 88 -11.66 -5.55 7.12
C ARG A 88 -12.09 -5.25 5.69
N PRO A 89 -11.32 -4.45 4.93
CA PRO A 89 -11.61 -4.23 3.53
C PRO A 89 -11.40 -5.52 2.70
N SER A 90 -12.34 -5.79 1.81
CA SER A 90 -12.21 -6.76 0.73
C SER A 90 -11.16 -6.31 -0.29
N LEU A 91 -10.65 -7.26 -1.08
CA LEU A 91 -9.75 -6.94 -2.19
C LEU A 91 -10.62 -6.65 -3.41
N ASP A 92 -10.92 -5.37 -3.63
CA ASP A 92 -11.88 -4.97 -4.66
C ASP A 92 -11.21 -4.21 -5.81
N PRO A 93 -11.78 -4.27 -7.02
CA PRO A 93 -11.34 -3.44 -8.14
C PRO A 93 -11.40 -1.95 -7.82
N LYS A 94 -10.29 -1.27 -8.04
CA LYS A 94 -10.11 0.19 -8.05
C LYS A 94 -9.72 0.63 -9.47
N ALA A 95 -9.42 1.92 -9.65
CA ALA A 95 -9.17 2.51 -10.98
C ALA A 95 -8.15 1.74 -11.83
N HIS A 96 -7.00 1.35 -11.25
CA HIS A 96 -5.89 0.70 -11.97
C HIS A 96 -5.39 -0.60 -11.33
N SER A 97 -5.95 -1.00 -10.19
CA SER A 97 -5.49 -2.15 -9.42
C SER A 97 -6.63 -2.73 -8.58
N LEU A 98 -6.45 -3.93 -8.04
CA LEU A 98 -7.26 -4.44 -6.94
C LEU A 98 -6.62 -3.96 -5.64
N ALA A 99 -7.39 -3.41 -4.69
CA ALA A 99 -6.84 -2.95 -3.42
C ALA A 99 -7.73 -3.27 -2.21
N ARG A 100 -7.08 -3.67 -1.10
CA ARG A 100 -7.71 -3.83 0.22
C ARG A 100 -7.75 -2.52 0.99
N CYS A 101 -8.50 -1.55 0.46
CA CYS A 101 -8.63 -0.24 1.08
C CYS A 101 -10.06 0.30 0.97
N PHE A 102 -10.57 0.87 2.06
CA PHE A 102 -11.82 1.64 2.06
C PHE A 102 -11.64 3.01 1.40
N TYR A 103 -10.46 3.62 1.55
CA TYR A 103 -10.12 4.94 1.01
C TYR A 103 -8.82 4.87 0.19
N PRO A 104 -8.86 4.23 -0.99
CA PRO A 104 -7.71 4.20 -1.87
C PRO A 104 -7.27 5.61 -2.27
N LEU A 105 -5.96 5.81 -2.41
CA LEU A 105 -5.35 7.11 -2.69
C LEU A 105 -5.65 7.64 -4.09
N ASN A 106 -5.91 6.73 -5.03
CA ASN A 106 -6.18 7.03 -6.43
C ASN A 106 -7.67 7.21 -6.73
N GLN A 107 -8.43 7.76 -5.78
CA GLN A 107 -9.81 8.17 -6.02
C GLN A 107 -9.84 9.51 -6.75
N GLU A 108 -9.59 9.52 -8.07
CA GLU A 108 -10.14 10.41 -9.12
C GLU A 108 -9.26 10.41 -10.41
N VAL A 109 -9.76 10.60 -11.65
CA VAL A 109 -11.03 11.20 -12.13
C VAL A 109 -11.55 10.50 -13.41
N ALA A 110 -12.84 10.14 -13.44
CA ALA A 110 -13.83 10.39 -14.52
C ALA A 110 -15.17 9.76 -14.14
#